data_AF-F2NQI4-F1
#
_entry.id   AF-F2NQI4-F1
#
_cell.length_a   1.000
_cell.length_b   1.000
_cell.length_c   1.000
_cell.angle_alpha   90.00
_cell.angle_beta   90.00
_cell.angle_gamma   90.00
#
_symmetry.space_group_name_H-M   'P 1'
#
loop_
_entity.id
_entity.type
_entity.pdbx_description
1 polymer ?
#
loop_
_entity_poly.entity_id
_entity_poly.type
_entity_poly.pdbx_seq_one_letter_code
_entity_poly.pdbx_strand_id
1 'polypeptide(L)'
;MRPIERDLQRFKQIVRGEVEKRVREFLTRTEYVGEVAGQPVSIPLPQLEVPRLIYGENAFGQGEGDGEGSGTGQGGMGGAGQGSLGPGGHIPVAEIEFEELLELMGEVLRLPRLEPKGPGAVEETSKRYTTLSRFGPESLRHVRRTLRQALRRSLISGDYRPDDPQLIPEPEDFRYRAPREHPRPIAQAVVVFALDVSGSMAGEQLEIVKQLAFWITAWIRKHFPSLDRRYILHDTEAWEVDEHAFFRVREGGGTRLSSAIQLAAKLLEEYPPDLYNRYVYHFSDGENWSEDTGQALETLEELLPTLALFGYGQVHLRHGQGRFLEDLLEYFGEEYEALAATEIRGRNSLPEALRRLLGGDRDGS
;
A
#
# COMPACT_ATOMS: atom_id res chain seq x y z
N MET A 1 25.41 1.59 15.34
CA MET A 1 24.92 1.56 13.94
C MET A 1 26.10 1.71 13.02
N ARG A 2 26.18 0.86 12.00
CA ARG A 2 27.23 0.96 10.97
C ARG A 2 27.04 2.26 10.17
N PRO A 3 28.10 2.91 9.67
CA PRO A 3 27.99 4.15 8.88
C PRO A 3 26.97 4.05 7.73
N ILE A 4 26.93 2.89 7.07
CA ILE A 4 26.01 2.56 5.96
C ILE A 4 24.54 2.58 6.40
N GLU A 5 24.23 2.12 7.61
CA GLU A 5 22.85 2.11 8.14
C GLU A 5 22.38 3.54 8.44
N ARG A 6 23.28 4.40 8.91
CA ARG A 6 22.98 5.82 9.20
C ARG A 6 22.75 6.60 7.90
N ASP A 7 23.54 6.35 6.87
CA ASP A 7 23.39 7.03 5.57
C ASP A 7 22.13 6.54 4.84
N LEU A 8 21.79 5.25 4.92
CA LEU A 8 20.53 4.72 4.41
C LEU A 8 19.32 5.36 5.11
N GLN A 9 19.37 5.51 6.43
CA GLN A 9 18.30 6.18 7.19
C GLN A 9 18.19 7.66 6.81
N ARG A 10 19.32 8.35 6.63
CA ARG A 10 19.33 9.75 6.19
C ARG A 10 18.78 9.91 4.78
N PHE A 11 19.12 9.00 3.87
CA PHE A 11 18.56 8.93 2.53
C PHE A 11 17.04 8.74 2.58
N LYS A 12 16.55 7.75 3.34
CA LYS A 12 15.11 7.53 3.54
C LYS A 12 14.41 8.76 4.11
N GLN A 13 15.03 9.50 5.01
CA GLN A 13 14.46 10.74 5.56
C GLN A 13 14.37 11.87 4.52
N ILE A 14 15.39 12.02 3.66
CA ILE A 14 15.38 13.01 2.57
C ILE A 14 14.31 12.65 1.54
N VAL A 15 14.28 11.38 1.12
CA VAL A 15 13.26 10.85 0.21
C VAL A 15 11.86 11.05 0.81
N ARG A 16 11.66 10.70 2.08
CA ARG A 16 10.39 10.90 2.79
C ARG A 16 9.96 12.37 2.77
N GLY A 17 10.85 13.29 3.10
CA GLY A 17 10.54 14.73 3.10
C GLY A 17 10.23 15.30 1.71
N GLU A 18 10.80 14.73 0.65
CA GLU A 18 10.50 15.14 -0.72
C GLU A 18 9.21 14.50 -1.25
N VAL A 19 8.99 13.22 -0.92
CA VAL A 19 7.74 12.53 -1.21
C VAL A 19 6.60 13.26 -0.52
N GLU A 20 6.73 13.63 0.76
CA GLU A 20 5.73 14.44 1.49
C GLU A 20 5.39 15.74 0.76
N LYS A 21 6.38 16.46 0.22
CA LYS A 21 6.15 17.67 -0.58
C LYS A 21 5.47 17.39 -1.93
N ARG A 22 5.71 16.23 -2.52
CA ARG A 22 5.27 15.88 -3.88
C ARG A 22 4.18 14.80 -3.94
N VAL A 23 3.67 14.29 -2.82
CA VAL A 23 2.57 13.29 -2.78
C VAL A 23 1.39 13.78 -3.60
N ARG A 24 1.09 15.08 -3.51
CA ARG A 24 0.03 15.71 -4.32
C ARG A 24 0.31 15.57 -5.81
N GLU A 25 1.54 15.82 -6.24
CA GLU A 25 1.94 15.65 -7.65
C GLU A 25 1.81 14.19 -8.09
N PHE A 26 2.25 13.23 -7.28
CA PHE A 26 2.14 11.80 -7.60
C PHE A 26 0.69 11.32 -7.74
N LEU A 27 -0.18 11.74 -6.82
CA LEU A 27 -1.59 11.37 -6.84
C LEU A 27 -2.33 11.93 -8.07
N THR A 28 -1.93 13.11 -8.55
CA THR A 28 -2.56 13.78 -9.70
C THR A 28 -2.06 13.31 -11.07
N ARG A 29 -0.95 12.56 -11.12
CA ARG A 29 -0.37 12.07 -12.38
C ARG A 29 -1.14 10.86 -12.91
N THR A 30 -1.70 11.01 -14.11
CA THR A 30 -2.46 9.96 -14.81
C THR A 30 -1.59 8.79 -15.30
N GLU A 31 -0.26 8.96 -15.32
CA GLU A 31 0.72 7.99 -15.83
C GLU A 31 0.70 6.66 -15.07
N TYR A 32 0.20 6.65 -13.83
CA TYR A 32 0.10 5.45 -12.99
C TYR A 32 -1.19 4.65 -13.22
N VAL A 33 -2.14 5.19 -13.98
CA VAL A 33 -3.44 4.55 -14.25
C VAL A 33 -3.29 3.61 -15.44
N GLY A 34 -3.05 2.32 -15.19
CA GLY A 34 -3.28 1.29 -16.21
C GLY A 34 -2.32 0.09 -16.23
N GLU A 35 -1.13 0.15 -15.64
CA GLU A 35 -0.20 -1.00 -15.68
C GLU A 35 0.98 -0.78 -14.70
N VAL A 36 0.72 -0.79 -13.39
CA VAL A 36 1.80 -0.68 -12.37
C VAL A 36 1.72 -1.81 -11.34
N ALA A 37 1.33 -2.99 -11.78
CA ALA A 37 1.60 -4.20 -11.02
C ALA A 37 3.05 -4.65 -11.31
N GLY A 38 4.01 -4.02 -10.62
CA GLY A 38 5.41 -4.50 -10.57
C GLY A 38 6.44 -3.70 -11.38
N GLN A 39 6.15 -2.47 -11.81
CA GLN A 39 7.17 -1.57 -12.37
C GLN A 39 7.65 -0.55 -11.32
N PRO A 40 8.96 -0.28 -11.22
CA PRO A 40 9.49 0.70 -10.28
C PRO A 40 9.04 2.11 -10.65
N VAL A 41 8.63 2.90 -9.65
CA VAL A 41 8.20 4.29 -9.84
C VAL A 41 9.41 5.21 -9.73
N SER A 42 9.59 6.03 -10.77
CA SER A 42 10.71 6.96 -10.93
C SER A 42 10.42 8.30 -10.21
N ILE A 43 11.14 8.60 -9.13
CA ILE A 43 11.01 9.84 -8.36
C ILE A 43 12.24 10.74 -8.58
N PRO A 44 12.08 11.91 -9.22
CA PRO A 44 13.17 12.88 -9.34
C PRO A 44 13.51 13.49 -7.98
N LEU A 45 14.75 13.29 -7.51
CA LEU A 45 15.25 13.88 -6.27
C LEU A 45 15.82 15.29 -6.51
N PRO A 46 15.72 16.20 -5.52
CA PRO A 46 16.44 17.47 -5.57
C PRO A 46 17.95 17.19 -5.61
N GLN A 47 18.68 17.98 -6.40
CA GLN A 47 20.14 17.93 -6.38
C GLN A 47 20.63 18.26 -4.97
N LEU A 48 21.35 17.32 -4.36
CA LEU A 48 22.29 17.68 -3.31
C LEU A 48 23.41 18.46 -4.00
N GLU A 49 23.47 19.76 -3.78
CA GLU A 49 24.68 20.52 -4.06
C GLU A 49 25.80 19.91 -3.22
N VAL A 50 26.65 19.11 -3.86
CA VAL A 50 27.86 18.65 -3.20
C VAL A 50 28.64 19.92 -2.85
N PRO A 51 28.95 20.16 -1.57
CA PRO A 51 29.69 21.35 -1.19
C PRO A 51 30.98 21.38 -1.98
N ARG A 52 31.16 22.41 -2.81
CA ARG A 52 32.45 22.66 -3.45
C ARG A 52 33.43 23.00 -2.34
N LEU A 53 34.39 22.12 -2.10
CA LEU A 53 35.59 22.48 -1.36
C LEU A 53 36.30 23.56 -2.18
N ILE A 54 36.05 24.82 -1.82
CA ILE A 54 36.85 25.93 -2.31
C ILE A 54 38.15 25.84 -1.52
N TYR A 55 39.20 25.32 -2.15
CA TYR A 55 40.55 25.51 -1.64
C TYR A 55 40.85 27.00 -1.75
N GLY A 56 40.68 27.74 -0.65
CA GLY A 56 41.25 29.07 -0.53
C GLY A 56 42.77 28.97 -0.57
N GLU A 57 43.44 30.00 -1.09
CA GLU A 57 44.86 30.20 -0.80
C GLU A 57 45.00 30.48 0.69
N ASN A 58 45.16 29.40 1.46
CA ASN A 58 45.56 29.52 2.85
C ASN A 58 46.99 30.07 2.85
N ALA A 59 47.14 31.38 3.05
CA ALA A 59 48.43 32.06 3.23
C ALA A 59 49.16 31.65 4.53
N PHE A 60 48.60 30.70 5.29
CA PHE A 60 49.24 30.06 6.42
C PHE A 60 49.12 28.54 6.26
N GLY A 61 50.23 27.94 5.85
CA GLY A 61 50.43 26.50 5.99
C GLY A 61 50.47 26.14 7.46
N GLN A 62 49.41 25.50 7.93
CA GLN A 62 49.47 24.70 9.14
C GLN A 62 48.96 23.31 8.78
N GLY A 63 49.81 22.56 8.09
CA GLY A 63 49.75 21.11 8.11
C GLY A 63 50.38 20.67 9.41
N GLU A 64 49.57 20.33 10.41
CA GLU A 64 50.03 19.58 11.57
C GLU A 64 49.37 18.19 11.49
N GLY A 65 50.20 17.23 11.10
CA GLY A 65 49.82 15.85 10.84
C GLY A 65 51.02 15.11 10.24
N ASP A 66 51.86 14.57 11.12
CA ASP A 66 53.01 13.72 10.79
C ASP A 66 52.57 12.51 9.96
N GLY A 67 52.96 12.52 8.68
CA GLY A 67 52.83 11.39 7.76
C GLY A 67 53.66 11.67 6.52
N GLU A 68 54.76 10.92 6.38
CA GLU A 68 55.81 11.11 5.37
C GLU A 68 55.25 11.18 3.93
N GLY A 69 55.22 12.38 3.36
CA GLY A 69 54.95 12.61 1.94
C GLY A 69 56.25 12.70 1.14
N SER A 70 56.83 11.56 0.77
CA SER A 70 57.83 11.52 -0.30
C SER A 70 57.13 11.70 -1.65
N GLY A 71 57.18 12.92 -2.18
CA GLY A 71 56.93 13.16 -3.59
C GLY A 71 57.99 12.46 -4.45
N THR A 72 57.60 11.41 -5.16
CA THR A 72 58.27 11.01 -6.40
C THR A 72 57.23 11.05 -7.51
N GLY A 73 57.25 12.16 -8.25
CA GLY A 73 56.60 12.22 -9.56
C GLY A 73 57.37 11.33 -10.52
N GLN A 74 56.76 10.23 -10.93
CA GLN A 74 57.16 9.54 -12.15
C GLN A 74 55.90 8.98 -12.81
N GLY A 75 55.65 9.46 -14.03
CA GLY A 75 54.43 9.21 -14.78
C GLY A 75 54.18 7.74 -15.06
N GLY A 76 52.97 7.29 -14.75
CA GLY A 76 52.39 6.05 -15.23
C GLY A 76 51.02 6.35 -15.82
N MET A 77 50.91 6.26 -17.15
CA MET A 77 49.64 6.23 -17.87
C MET A 77 48.68 5.23 -17.21
N GLY A 78 47.50 5.72 -16.82
CA GLY A 78 46.44 4.88 -16.28
C GLY A 78 45.09 5.57 -16.43
N GLY A 79 44.47 5.35 -17.59
CA GLY A 79 43.02 5.45 -17.82
C GLY A 79 42.32 6.70 -17.28
N ALA A 80 42.06 7.66 -18.16
CA ALA A 80 40.97 8.62 -17.99
C ALA A 80 39.67 7.84 -17.75
N GLY A 81 39.27 7.73 -16.47
CA GLY A 81 37.91 7.36 -16.10
C GLY A 81 36.98 8.43 -16.66
N GLN A 82 36.32 8.07 -17.75
CA GLN A 82 35.33 8.87 -18.46
C GLN A 82 34.11 9.07 -17.55
N GLY A 83 34.22 9.99 -16.61
CA GLY A 83 33.11 10.60 -15.89
C GLY A 83 32.86 11.99 -16.46
N SER A 84 32.66 12.10 -17.78
CA SER A 84 32.21 13.33 -18.40
C SER A 84 30.77 13.61 -17.95
N LEU A 85 30.61 14.37 -16.87
CA LEU A 85 29.40 15.12 -16.62
C LEU A 85 29.32 16.20 -17.70
N GLY A 86 28.64 15.85 -18.80
CA GLY A 86 28.29 16.80 -19.84
C GLY A 86 27.40 17.92 -19.30
N PRO A 87 27.24 19.03 -20.05
CA PRO A 87 26.40 20.15 -19.68
C PRO A 87 24.93 19.76 -19.83
N GLY A 88 24.42 19.08 -18.81
CA GLY A 88 23.04 18.66 -18.69
C GLY A 88 22.87 18.21 -17.27
N GLY A 89 22.21 19.02 -16.45
CA GLY A 89 21.87 18.66 -15.07
C GLY A 89 20.95 17.45 -15.09
N HIS A 90 21.53 16.25 -15.14
CA HIS A 90 20.76 15.03 -14.97
C HIS A 90 20.27 15.03 -13.52
N ILE A 91 18.97 15.25 -13.38
CA ILE A 91 18.27 15.16 -12.11
C ILE A 91 18.54 13.75 -11.58
N PRO A 92 19.14 13.58 -10.39
CA PRO A 92 19.27 12.26 -9.81
C PRO A 92 17.85 11.72 -9.61
N VAL A 93 17.54 10.64 -10.30
CA VAL A 93 16.25 9.96 -10.18
C VAL A 93 16.44 8.79 -9.22
N ALA A 94 15.65 8.75 -8.15
CA ALA A 94 15.52 7.55 -7.33
C ALA A 94 14.41 6.68 -7.89
N GLU A 95 14.70 5.40 -8.09
CA GLU A 95 13.69 4.39 -8.36
C GLU A 95 13.18 3.87 -7.01
N ILE A 96 11.88 3.98 -6.78
CA ILE A 96 11.23 3.48 -5.57
C ILE A 96 10.24 2.40 -5.97
N GLU A 97 10.19 1.32 -5.19
CA GLU A 97 9.20 0.26 -5.36
C GLU A 97 7.79 0.78 -5.06
N PHE A 98 6.78 0.28 -5.78
CA PHE A 98 5.40 0.74 -5.61
C PHE A 98 4.87 0.54 -4.18
N GLU A 99 5.28 -0.54 -3.52
CA GLU A 99 4.91 -0.80 -2.12
C GLU A 99 5.47 0.26 -1.15
N GLU A 100 6.72 0.70 -1.37
CA GLU A 100 7.37 1.75 -0.57
C GLU A 100 6.72 3.11 -0.84
N LEU A 101 6.31 3.39 -2.08
CA LEU A 101 5.49 4.57 -2.40
C LEU A 101 4.16 4.56 -1.64
N LEU A 102 3.45 3.42 -1.62
CA LEU A 102 2.21 3.28 -0.87
C LEU A 102 2.45 3.49 0.63
N GLU A 103 3.52 2.92 1.22
CA GLU A 103 3.90 3.19 2.62
C GLU A 103 4.06 4.67 2.92
N LEU A 104 4.86 5.37 2.11
CA LEU A 104 5.09 6.80 2.29
C LEU A 104 3.79 7.60 2.14
N MET A 105 2.95 7.25 1.16
CA MET A 105 1.67 7.90 0.94
C MET A 105 0.71 7.70 2.14
N GLY A 106 0.68 6.50 2.70
CA GLY A 106 -0.10 6.18 3.89
C GLY A 106 0.29 6.98 5.12
N GLU A 107 1.60 7.17 5.33
CA GLU A 107 2.11 8.02 6.40
C GLU A 107 1.73 9.49 6.21
N VAL A 108 1.94 10.03 4.99
CA VAL A 108 1.67 11.44 4.66
C VAL A 108 0.19 11.77 4.76
N LEU A 109 -0.67 10.90 4.25
CA LEU A 109 -2.13 11.10 4.27
C LEU A 109 -2.77 10.65 5.58
N ARG A 110 -2.00 10.11 6.53
CA ARG A 110 -2.50 9.51 7.78
C ARG A 110 -3.64 8.53 7.54
N LEU A 111 -3.46 7.64 6.56
CA LEU A 111 -4.47 6.64 6.22
C LEU A 111 -4.56 5.61 7.36
N PRO A 112 -5.79 5.21 7.75
CA PRO A 112 -5.95 4.20 8.78
C PRO A 112 -5.43 2.86 8.29
N ARG A 113 -4.94 2.04 9.23
CA ARG A 113 -4.64 0.64 8.93
C ARG A 113 -5.96 -0.10 8.86
N LEU A 114 -6.22 -0.73 7.72
CA LEU A 114 -7.43 -1.51 7.54
C LEU A 114 -7.28 -2.83 8.33
N GLU A 115 -8.19 -3.04 9.28
CA GLU A 115 -8.20 -4.24 10.11
C GLU A 115 -9.12 -5.32 9.51
N PRO A 116 -8.71 -6.59 9.55
CA PRO A 116 -9.56 -7.69 9.08
C PRO A 116 -10.71 -7.93 10.06
N LYS A 117 -11.95 -8.01 9.55
CA LYS A 117 -13.14 -8.31 10.37
C LYS A 117 -13.20 -9.77 10.85
N GLY A 118 -12.50 -10.68 10.17
CA GLY A 118 -12.53 -12.11 10.48
C GLY A 118 -11.20 -12.80 10.21
N PRO A 119 -11.10 -14.11 10.55
CA PRO A 119 -9.89 -14.88 10.29
C PRO A 119 -9.56 -14.91 8.79
N GLY A 120 -10.56 -14.87 7.90
CA GLY A 120 -10.39 -15.02 6.45
C GLY A 120 -10.51 -16.48 6.01
N ALA A 121 -10.90 -16.71 4.75
CA ALA A 121 -11.25 -18.06 4.28
C ALA A 121 -10.06 -18.85 3.70
N VAL A 122 -8.98 -18.19 3.29
CA VAL A 122 -7.86 -18.83 2.58
C VAL A 122 -6.73 -19.13 3.56
N GLU A 123 -6.29 -20.38 3.60
CA GLU A 123 -5.14 -20.78 4.41
C GLU A 123 -3.83 -20.58 3.61
N GLU A 124 -3.07 -19.53 3.91
CA GLU A 124 -1.68 -19.46 3.45
C GLU A 124 -0.82 -20.39 4.31
N THR A 125 -0.07 -21.26 3.65
CA THR A 125 0.82 -22.18 4.34
C THR A 125 2.14 -21.49 4.67
N SER A 126 2.20 -20.83 5.83
CA SER A 126 3.46 -20.29 6.33
C SER A 126 4.33 -21.44 6.88
N LYS A 127 5.54 -21.61 6.31
CA LYS A 127 6.50 -22.61 6.78
C LYS A 127 7.25 -22.05 7.99
N ARG A 128 6.80 -22.39 9.20
CA ARG A 128 7.56 -22.12 10.43
C ARG A 128 8.31 -23.37 10.85
N TYR A 129 9.63 -23.24 11.07
CA TYR A 129 10.49 -24.35 11.48
C TYR A 129 10.39 -24.62 12.98
N THR A 130 9.24 -25.13 13.44
CA THR A 130 8.95 -25.38 14.87
C THR A 130 9.05 -26.86 15.26
N THR A 131 8.84 -27.78 14.33
CA THR A 131 8.89 -29.23 14.59
C THR A 131 10.32 -29.76 14.53
N LEU A 132 10.52 -30.95 15.10
CA LEU A 132 11.80 -31.65 15.08
C LEU A 132 11.67 -32.94 14.32
N SER A 133 12.53 -33.13 13.33
CA SER A 133 12.72 -34.39 12.61
C SER A 133 14.03 -35.04 13.04
N ARG A 134 14.15 -36.37 12.88
CA ARG A 134 15.41 -37.10 13.06
C ARG A 134 16.33 -36.98 11.84
N PHE A 135 15.78 -36.55 10.72
CA PHE A 135 16.48 -36.41 9.44
C PHE A 135 16.26 -35.02 8.85
N GLY A 136 17.29 -34.42 8.26
CA GLY A 136 17.21 -33.12 7.60
C GLY A 136 18.59 -32.59 7.20
N PRO A 137 18.66 -31.44 6.51
CA PRO A 137 19.91 -30.80 6.14
C PRO A 137 20.71 -30.34 7.38
N GLU A 138 22.04 -30.44 7.33
CA GLU A 138 22.92 -30.00 8.43
C GLU A 138 22.71 -28.53 8.84
N SER A 139 22.34 -27.67 7.89
CA SER A 139 22.00 -26.26 8.15
C SER A 139 20.80 -26.06 9.09
N LEU A 140 19.87 -27.03 9.14
CA LEU A 140 18.69 -27.00 10.00
C LEU A 140 18.88 -27.82 11.29
N ARG A 141 20.08 -28.31 11.58
CA ARG A 141 20.36 -29.13 12.76
C ARG A 141 20.20 -28.33 14.05
N HIS A 142 19.37 -28.81 14.96
CA HIS A 142 19.16 -28.21 16.27
C HIS A 142 20.20 -28.72 17.29
N VAL A 143 21.40 -28.15 17.25
CA VAL A 143 22.58 -28.56 18.07
C VAL A 143 22.24 -28.82 19.55
N ARG A 144 21.59 -27.88 20.25
CA ARG A 144 21.25 -28.06 21.68
C ARG A 144 20.36 -29.28 21.96
N ARG A 145 19.42 -29.59 21.05
CA ARG A 145 18.50 -30.72 21.24
C ARG A 145 19.14 -32.04 20.83
N THR A 146 19.98 -32.03 19.80
CA THR A 146 20.85 -33.15 19.44
C THR A 146 21.75 -33.55 20.61
N LEU A 147 22.48 -32.59 21.19
CA LEU A 147 23.36 -32.85 22.33
C LEU A 147 22.57 -33.32 23.55
N ARG A 148 21.41 -32.73 23.83
CA ARG A 148 20.54 -33.21 24.93
C ARG A 148 20.11 -34.66 24.74
N GLN A 149 19.79 -35.06 23.50
CA GLN A 149 19.42 -36.44 23.20
C GLN A 149 20.60 -37.39 23.36
N ALA A 150 21.78 -37.01 22.84
CA ALA A 150 23.01 -37.78 23.02
C ALA A 150 23.35 -37.95 24.51
N LEU A 151 23.21 -36.89 25.32
CA LEU A 151 23.45 -36.96 26.76
C LEU A 151 22.46 -37.91 27.44
N ARG A 152 21.18 -37.81 27.08
CA ARG A 152 20.14 -38.72 27.59
C ARG A 152 20.45 -40.17 27.26
N ARG A 153 20.90 -40.45 26.04
CA ARG A 153 21.32 -41.80 25.61
C ARG A 153 22.53 -42.28 26.42
N SER A 154 23.58 -41.47 26.50
CA SER A 154 24.82 -41.81 27.21
C SER A 154 24.62 -42.05 28.72
N LEU A 155 23.66 -41.33 29.34
CA LEU A 155 23.25 -41.57 30.72
C LEU A 155 22.48 -42.89 30.89
N ILE A 156 21.65 -43.27 29.91
CA ILE A 156 20.87 -44.51 29.95
C ILE A 156 21.78 -45.73 29.69
N SER A 157 22.74 -45.63 28.77
CA SER A 157 23.69 -46.70 28.48
C SER A 157 24.76 -46.87 29.56
N GLY A 158 24.93 -45.87 30.43
CA GLY A 158 25.93 -45.88 31.50
C GLY A 158 27.34 -45.50 31.03
N ASP A 159 27.48 -45.04 29.79
CA ASP A 159 28.77 -44.64 29.20
C ASP A 159 29.18 -43.21 29.60
N TYR A 160 28.28 -42.44 30.19
CA TYR A 160 28.55 -41.05 30.58
C TYR A 160 29.46 -40.98 31.82
N ARG A 161 30.63 -40.36 31.67
CA ARG A 161 31.57 -40.08 32.77
C ARG A 161 31.51 -38.60 33.15
N PRO A 162 31.11 -38.26 34.40
CA PRO A 162 31.06 -36.87 34.84
C PRO A 162 32.42 -36.16 34.86
N ASP A 163 33.49 -36.90 35.17
CA ASP A 163 34.85 -36.35 35.28
C ASP A 163 35.55 -36.13 33.93
N ASP A 164 35.06 -36.78 32.86
CA ASP A 164 35.49 -36.59 31.46
C ASP A 164 34.28 -36.73 30.51
N PRO A 165 33.48 -35.67 30.34
CA PRO A 165 32.21 -35.74 29.62
C PRO A 165 32.43 -35.77 28.10
N GLN A 166 32.67 -36.96 27.55
CA GLN A 166 32.72 -37.17 26.11
C GLN A 166 31.31 -37.43 25.56
N LEU A 167 30.80 -36.47 24.79
CA LEU A 167 29.48 -36.57 24.20
C LEU A 167 29.55 -36.51 22.69
N ILE A 168 29.54 -37.69 22.07
CA ILE A 168 29.55 -37.86 20.61
C ILE A 168 28.12 -38.19 20.16
N PRO A 169 27.42 -37.28 19.45
CA PRO A 169 26.10 -37.57 18.91
C PRO A 169 26.17 -38.68 17.85
N GLU A 170 25.26 -39.64 17.97
CA GLU A 170 25.06 -40.68 16.96
C GLU A 170 23.95 -40.28 15.98
N PRO A 171 23.82 -40.96 14.82
CA PRO A 171 22.75 -40.69 13.85
C PRO A 171 21.34 -40.61 14.47
N GLU A 172 21.09 -41.42 15.50
CA GLU A 172 19.82 -41.47 16.21
C GLU A 172 19.54 -40.26 17.10
N ASP A 173 20.58 -39.56 17.52
CA ASP A 173 20.53 -38.37 18.38
C ASP A 173 20.24 -37.10 17.60
N PHE A 174 20.48 -37.10 16.28
CA PHE A 174 20.28 -35.91 15.46
C PHE A 174 18.83 -35.44 15.50
N ARG A 175 18.66 -34.13 15.70
CA ARG A 175 17.40 -33.42 15.65
C ARG A 175 17.55 -32.25 14.69
N TYR A 176 16.71 -32.20 13.68
CA TYR A 176 16.65 -31.16 12.66
C TYR A 176 15.36 -30.39 12.80
N ARG A 177 15.39 -29.09 12.57
CA ARG A 177 14.18 -28.28 12.50
C ARG A 177 13.44 -28.64 11.22
N ALA A 178 12.20 -29.07 11.36
CA ALA A 178 11.36 -29.44 10.25
C ALA A 178 10.29 -28.38 9.98
N PRO A 179 9.84 -28.30 8.72
CA PRO A 179 8.56 -27.80 8.32
C PRO A 179 7.44 -28.00 9.32
N ARG A 180 6.79 -26.99 9.90
CA ARG A 180 5.37 -27.18 10.20
C ARG A 180 4.59 -26.12 9.47
N GLU A 181 3.68 -26.60 8.64
CA GLU A 181 2.69 -25.80 7.96
C GLU A 181 1.70 -25.35 9.01
N HIS A 182 1.62 -24.04 9.21
CA HIS A 182 0.58 -23.43 10.02
C HIS A 182 -0.33 -22.69 9.04
N PRO A 183 -1.61 -23.09 8.93
CA PRO A 183 -2.58 -22.33 8.16
C PRO A 183 -2.69 -20.96 8.81
N ARG A 184 -2.36 -19.92 8.04
CA ARG A 184 -2.67 -18.55 8.40
C ARG A 184 -3.88 -18.14 7.59
N PRO A 185 -4.98 -17.79 8.24
CA PRO A 185 -6.14 -17.38 7.49
C PRO A 185 -5.83 -15.97 6.93
N ILE A 186 -5.95 -15.83 5.60
CA ILE A 186 -5.71 -14.59 4.88
C ILE A 186 -7.01 -13.83 4.88
N ALA A 187 -7.00 -12.64 5.47
CA ALA A 187 -8.12 -11.74 5.39
C ALA A 187 -8.42 -11.36 3.94
N GLN A 188 -9.69 -11.45 3.55
CA GLN A 188 -10.15 -11.16 2.21
C GLN A 188 -10.95 -9.86 2.22
N ALA A 189 -10.91 -9.15 1.10
CA ALA A 189 -11.72 -7.96 0.90
C ALA A 189 -12.42 -8.02 -0.45
N VAL A 190 -13.59 -7.40 -0.52
CA VAL A 190 -14.29 -7.11 -1.76
C VAL A 190 -14.50 -5.61 -1.85
N VAL A 191 -14.19 -5.03 -3.01
CA VAL A 191 -14.46 -3.63 -3.32
C VAL A 191 -15.43 -3.57 -4.49
N VAL A 192 -16.56 -2.90 -4.25
CA VAL A 192 -17.57 -2.61 -5.27
C VAL A 192 -17.46 -1.13 -5.63
N PHE A 193 -17.19 -0.83 -6.89
CA PHE A 193 -17.22 0.54 -7.41
C PHE A 193 -18.51 0.77 -8.18
N ALA A 194 -19.31 1.75 -7.77
CA ALA A 194 -20.47 2.24 -8.49
C ALA A 194 -20.16 3.61 -9.09
N LEU A 195 -20.44 3.77 -10.38
CA LEU A 195 -20.22 5.01 -11.11
C LEU A 195 -21.47 5.40 -11.89
N ASP A 196 -21.86 6.65 -11.72
CA ASP A 196 -22.87 7.32 -12.52
C ASP A 196 -22.34 7.63 -13.93
N VAL A 197 -23.12 7.25 -14.95
CA VAL A 197 -22.79 7.46 -16.37
C VAL A 197 -23.57 8.64 -16.97
N SER A 198 -24.05 9.58 -16.15
CA SER A 198 -24.67 10.81 -16.61
C SER A 198 -23.77 11.60 -17.57
N GLY A 199 -24.38 12.42 -18.44
CA GLY A 199 -23.64 13.25 -19.39
C GLY A 199 -22.65 14.23 -18.73
N SER A 200 -22.84 14.54 -17.45
CA SER A 200 -21.97 15.37 -16.61
C SER A 200 -20.74 14.62 -16.09
N MET A 201 -20.78 13.30 -16.01
CA MET A 201 -19.69 12.42 -15.54
C MET A 201 -18.74 11.99 -16.67
N ALA A 202 -18.41 12.93 -17.57
CA ALA A 202 -17.55 12.69 -18.73
C ALA A 202 -16.22 13.46 -18.65
N GLY A 203 -15.17 12.96 -19.32
CA GLY A 203 -13.89 13.66 -19.44
C GLY A 203 -13.10 13.73 -18.13
N GLU A 204 -12.88 14.95 -17.61
CA GLU A 204 -12.02 15.21 -16.44
C GLU A 204 -12.57 14.53 -15.17
N GLN A 205 -13.89 14.49 -15.01
CA GLN A 205 -14.61 13.87 -13.91
C GLN A 205 -14.33 12.37 -13.87
N LEU A 206 -14.46 11.71 -15.02
CA LEU A 206 -14.19 10.29 -15.14
C LEU A 206 -12.72 9.99 -14.81
N GLU A 207 -11.78 10.81 -15.29
CA GLU A 207 -10.34 10.65 -14.99
C GLU A 207 -10.03 10.73 -13.48
N ILE A 208 -10.65 11.68 -12.77
CA ILE A 208 -10.54 11.80 -11.32
C ILE A 208 -11.04 10.53 -10.63
N VAL A 209 -12.20 10.00 -11.04
CA VAL A 209 -12.73 8.76 -10.49
C VAL A 209 -11.80 7.58 -10.77
N LYS A 210 -11.19 7.48 -11.95
CA LYS A 210 -10.21 6.41 -12.23
C LYS A 210 -9.01 6.47 -11.29
N GLN A 211 -8.48 7.68 -11.06
CA GLN A 211 -7.36 7.88 -10.16
C GLN A 211 -7.72 7.47 -8.73
N LEU A 212 -8.90 7.88 -8.24
CA LEU A 212 -9.38 7.45 -6.92
C LEU A 212 -9.57 5.93 -6.83
N ALA A 213 -10.28 5.34 -7.78
CA ALA A 213 -10.51 3.89 -7.81
C ALA A 213 -9.18 3.11 -7.83
N PHE A 214 -8.19 3.59 -8.59
CA PHE A 214 -6.85 3.01 -8.61
C PHE A 214 -6.16 3.10 -7.25
N TRP A 215 -6.08 4.29 -6.64
CA TRP A 215 -5.39 4.48 -5.37
C TRP A 215 -6.08 3.77 -4.20
N ILE A 216 -7.41 3.76 -4.17
CA ILE A 216 -8.21 2.99 -3.20
C ILE A 216 -7.90 1.51 -3.34
N THR A 217 -7.95 0.98 -4.58
CA THR A 217 -7.64 -0.42 -4.86
C THR A 217 -6.22 -0.77 -4.42
N ALA A 218 -5.24 0.09 -4.74
CA ALA A 218 -3.84 -0.12 -4.38
C ALA A 218 -3.64 -0.14 -2.86
N TRP A 219 -4.29 0.76 -2.13
CA TRP A 219 -4.23 0.81 -0.67
C TRP A 219 -4.89 -0.42 -0.03
N ILE A 220 -6.09 -0.80 -0.47
CA ILE A 220 -6.80 -1.97 0.07
C ILE A 220 -6.01 -3.25 -0.23
N ARG A 221 -5.49 -3.41 -1.45
CA ARG A 221 -4.69 -4.58 -1.84
C ARG A 221 -3.42 -4.76 -1.01
N LYS A 222 -2.83 -3.67 -0.55
CA LYS A 222 -1.68 -3.71 0.36
C LYS A 222 -2.02 -4.35 1.71
N HIS A 223 -3.23 -4.10 2.22
CA HIS A 223 -3.72 -4.68 3.47
C HIS A 223 -4.35 -6.07 3.29
N PHE A 224 -4.98 -6.30 2.15
CA PHE A 224 -5.68 -7.54 1.80
C PHE A 224 -5.15 -8.08 0.46
N PRO A 225 -4.19 -9.03 0.48
CA PRO A 225 -3.64 -9.61 -0.73
C PRO A 225 -4.69 -10.29 -1.62
N SER A 226 -5.73 -10.84 -0.99
CA SER A 226 -6.91 -11.40 -1.66
C SER A 226 -8.00 -10.32 -1.75
N LEU A 227 -8.02 -9.61 -2.88
CA LEU A 227 -8.98 -8.54 -3.15
C LEU A 227 -9.81 -8.84 -4.40
N ASP A 228 -11.12 -8.97 -4.21
CA ASP A 228 -12.09 -9.06 -5.30
C ASP A 228 -12.62 -7.67 -5.65
N ARG A 229 -12.80 -7.42 -6.95
CA ARG A 229 -13.22 -6.12 -7.48
C ARG A 229 -14.46 -6.30 -8.34
N ARG A 230 -15.50 -5.52 -8.08
CA ARG A 230 -16.75 -5.50 -8.83
C ARG A 230 -17.04 -4.08 -9.28
N TYR A 231 -17.54 -3.92 -10.50
CA TYR A 231 -17.78 -2.62 -11.10
C TYR A 231 -19.23 -2.52 -11.55
N ILE A 232 -19.90 -1.46 -11.11
CA ILE A 232 -21.30 -1.15 -11.41
C ILE A 232 -21.32 0.18 -12.14
N LEU A 233 -22.04 0.20 -13.26
CA LEU A 233 -22.44 1.43 -13.91
C LEU A 233 -23.93 1.62 -13.69
N HIS A 234 -24.36 2.87 -13.58
CA HIS A 234 -25.78 3.17 -13.53
C HIS A 234 -26.13 4.46 -14.26
N ASP A 235 -27.34 4.47 -14.79
CA ASP A 235 -28.08 5.66 -15.21
C ASP A 235 -29.44 5.66 -14.48
N THR A 236 -30.53 5.37 -15.20
CA THR A 236 -31.83 4.95 -14.67
C THR A 236 -31.85 3.51 -14.13
N GLU A 237 -31.01 2.62 -14.67
CA GLU A 237 -30.85 1.24 -14.21
C GLU A 237 -29.37 0.98 -13.92
N ALA A 238 -29.08 -0.01 -13.04
CA ALA A 238 -27.72 -0.40 -12.70
C ALA A 238 -27.37 -1.77 -13.30
N TRP A 239 -26.15 -1.91 -13.80
CA TRP A 239 -25.63 -3.18 -14.32
C TRP A 239 -24.15 -3.38 -13.97
N GLU A 240 -23.74 -4.64 -13.84
CA GLU A 240 -22.36 -5.01 -13.61
C GLU A 240 -21.56 -4.96 -14.93
N VAL A 241 -20.33 -4.47 -14.85
CA VAL A 241 -19.38 -4.41 -15.96
C VAL A 241 -18.01 -4.91 -15.54
N ASP A 242 -17.14 -5.18 -16.51
CA ASP A 242 -15.73 -5.41 -16.23
C ASP A 242 -14.96 -4.09 -16.04
N GLU A 243 -13.72 -4.20 -15.55
CA GLU A 243 -12.83 -3.06 -15.29
C GLU A 243 -12.57 -2.20 -16.55
N HIS A 244 -12.49 -2.84 -17.72
CA HIS A 244 -12.17 -2.14 -18.97
C HIS A 244 -13.36 -1.30 -19.45
N ALA A 245 -14.55 -1.88 -19.40
CA ALA A 245 -15.81 -1.21 -19.70
C ALA A 245 -16.05 -0.07 -18.72
N PHE A 246 -15.89 -0.28 -17.40
CA PHE A 246 -16.08 0.74 -16.37
C PHE A 246 -15.35 2.05 -16.67
N PHE A 247 -14.15 1.97 -17.25
CA PHE A 247 -13.32 3.13 -17.57
C PHE A 247 -13.47 3.66 -19.00
N ARG A 248 -14.32 3.06 -19.84
CA ARG A 248 -14.46 3.42 -21.26
C ARG A 248 -15.85 3.85 -21.69
N VAL A 249 -16.88 3.62 -20.86
CA VAL A 249 -18.26 3.94 -21.22
C VAL A 249 -18.43 5.44 -21.47
N ARG A 250 -19.27 5.75 -22.47
CA ARG A 250 -19.66 7.10 -22.87
C ARG A 250 -21.18 7.21 -22.83
N GLU A 251 -21.63 8.05 -21.90
CA GLU A 251 -22.91 8.75 -21.85
C GLU A 251 -24.19 7.89 -21.77
N GLY A 252 -24.88 8.01 -20.64
CA GLY A 252 -26.25 7.57 -20.40
C GLY A 252 -27.15 8.76 -19.99
N GLY A 253 -28.46 8.55 -19.96
CA GLY A 253 -29.44 9.59 -19.67
C GLY A 253 -30.21 9.31 -18.39
N GLY A 254 -30.15 10.24 -17.43
CA GLY A 254 -30.82 10.15 -16.13
C GLY A 254 -30.00 9.41 -15.07
N THR A 255 -30.29 9.68 -13.80
CA THR A 255 -29.54 9.14 -12.66
C THR A 255 -30.50 8.68 -11.56
N ARG A 256 -30.47 7.39 -11.23
CA ARG A 256 -31.13 6.77 -10.07
C ARG A 256 -30.08 6.09 -9.21
N LEU A 257 -29.74 6.71 -8.08
CA LEU A 257 -28.71 6.20 -7.18
C LEU A 257 -29.17 4.92 -6.47
N SER A 258 -30.46 4.78 -6.16
CA SER A 258 -30.99 3.59 -5.47
C SER A 258 -30.71 2.30 -6.25
N SER A 259 -30.76 2.35 -7.58
CA SER A 259 -30.51 1.20 -8.45
C SER A 259 -29.11 0.64 -8.27
N ALA A 260 -28.10 1.51 -8.13
CA ALA A 260 -26.72 1.12 -7.93
C ALA A 260 -26.49 0.51 -6.55
N ILE A 261 -27.10 1.09 -5.50
CA ILE A 261 -26.98 0.59 -4.12
C ILE A 261 -27.65 -0.79 -3.99
N GLN A 262 -28.82 -0.98 -4.61
CA GLN A 262 -29.51 -2.27 -4.63
C GLN A 262 -28.71 -3.35 -5.35
N LEU A 263 -28.11 -3.01 -6.50
CA LEU A 263 -27.25 -3.95 -7.21
C LEU A 263 -25.98 -4.28 -6.40
N ALA A 264 -25.39 -3.29 -5.74
CA ALA A 264 -24.24 -3.51 -4.85
C ALA A 264 -24.61 -4.45 -3.70
N ALA A 265 -25.75 -4.23 -3.04
CA ALA A 265 -26.24 -5.11 -1.98
C ALA A 265 -26.39 -6.55 -2.47
N LYS A 266 -26.98 -6.75 -3.67
CA LYS A 266 -27.14 -8.06 -4.30
C LYS A 266 -25.79 -8.74 -4.61
N LEU A 267 -24.83 -8.01 -5.18
CA LEU A 267 -23.50 -8.55 -5.44
C LEU A 267 -22.77 -8.94 -4.15
N LEU A 268 -22.99 -8.20 -3.07
CA LEU A 268 -22.38 -8.46 -1.76
C LEU A 268 -22.95 -9.69 -1.04
N GLU A 269 -24.10 -10.24 -1.48
CA GLU A 269 -24.62 -11.52 -0.98
C GLU A 269 -23.65 -12.68 -1.25
N GLU A 270 -22.87 -12.61 -2.33
CA GLU A 270 -21.84 -13.61 -2.67
C GLU A 270 -20.65 -13.59 -1.70
N TYR A 271 -20.51 -12.55 -0.87
CA TYR A 271 -19.32 -12.27 -0.06
C TYR A 271 -19.64 -12.18 1.43
N PRO A 272 -19.73 -13.27 2.20
CA PRO A 272 -20.17 -13.24 3.61
C PRO A 272 -19.40 -12.22 4.49
N PRO A 273 -20.08 -11.45 5.37
CA PRO A 273 -19.45 -10.35 6.11
C PRO A 273 -18.48 -10.84 7.19
N ASP A 274 -18.62 -12.09 7.63
CA ASP A 274 -17.71 -12.73 8.60
C ASP A 274 -16.36 -13.11 7.99
N LEU A 275 -16.30 -13.23 6.66
CA LEU A 275 -15.11 -13.68 5.92
C LEU A 275 -14.46 -12.57 5.10
N TYR A 276 -15.28 -11.64 4.60
CA TYR A 276 -14.85 -10.56 3.71
C TYR A 276 -15.05 -9.19 4.34
N ASN A 277 -14.00 -8.36 4.27
CA ASN A 277 -14.15 -6.93 4.44
C ASN A 277 -14.82 -6.34 3.19
N ARG A 278 -16.04 -5.82 3.35
CA ARG A 278 -16.83 -5.27 2.25
C ARG A 278 -16.66 -3.76 2.16
N TYR A 279 -16.21 -3.28 1.01
CA TYR A 279 -16.08 -1.86 0.70
C TYR A 279 -16.96 -1.51 -0.49
N VAL A 280 -17.72 -0.43 -0.38
CA VAL A 280 -18.54 0.09 -1.49
C VAL A 280 -18.15 1.54 -1.70
N TYR A 281 -17.84 1.89 -2.95
CA TYR A 281 -17.51 3.24 -3.35
C TYR A 281 -18.43 3.70 -4.45
N HIS A 282 -19.18 4.78 -4.20
CA HIS A 282 -20.13 5.34 -5.15
C HIS A 282 -19.69 6.74 -5.55
N PHE A 283 -19.48 6.93 -6.86
CA PHE A 283 -19.11 8.21 -7.46
C PHE A 283 -20.22 8.72 -8.36
N SER A 284 -20.69 9.94 -8.09
CA SER A 284 -21.71 10.65 -8.87
C SER A 284 -21.49 12.16 -8.76
N ASP A 285 -22.15 12.96 -9.59
CA ASP A 285 -22.23 14.42 -9.46
C ASP A 285 -23.26 14.87 -8.40
N GLY A 286 -24.03 13.92 -7.87
CA GLY A 286 -25.05 14.11 -6.83
C GLY A 286 -26.43 14.47 -7.38
N GLU A 287 -26.61 14.52 -8.70
CA GLU A 287 -27.93 14.71 -9.28
C GLU A 287 -28.74 13.43 -9.12
N ASN A 288 -29.87 13.52 -8.41
CA ASN A 288 -30.78 12.40 -8.23
C ASN A 288 -32.22 12.84 -8.45
N TRP A 289 -33.06 11.87 -8.80
CA TRP A 289 -34.51 12.09 -8.79
C TRP A 289 -34.99 12.19 -7.34
N SER A 290 -35.79 13.21 -7.02
CA SER A 290 -36.25 13.45 -5.65
C SER A 290 -37.03 12.28 -5.04
N GLU A 291 -37.70 11.48 -5.87
CA GLU A 291 -38.43 10.27 -5.46
C GLU A 291 -37.50 9.08 -5.18
N ASP A 292 -36.26 9.10 -5.70
CA ASP A 292 -35.26 8.05 -5.56
C ASP A 292 -34.39 8.21 -4.31
N THR A 293 -34.17 9.45 -3.86
CA THR A 293 -33.30 9.74 -2.70
C THR A 293 -33.73 9.00 -1.45
N GLY A 294 -35.03 8.97 -1.14
CA GLY A 294 -35.54 8.24 0.04
C GLY A 294 -35.24 6.74 -0.03
N GLN A 295 -35.50 6.12 -1.18
CA GLN A 295 -35.23 4.70 -1.40
C GLN A 295 -33.73 4.36 -1.35
N ALA A 296 -32.88 5.24 -1.88
CA ALA A 296 -31.43 5.09 -1.82
C ALA A 296 -30.92 5.11 -0.36
N LEU A 297 -31.42 6.04 0.46
CA LEU A 297 -31.03 6.16 1.87
C LEU A 297 -31.51 4.96 2.70
N GLU A 298 -32.76 4.51 2.54
CA GLU A 298 -33.28 3.33 3.22
C GLU A 298 -32.49 2.06 2.87
N THR A 299 -32.21 1.84 1.59
CA THR A 299 -31.40 0.69 1.14
C THR A 299 -29.98 0.75 1.71
N LEU A 300 -29.41 1.95 1.79
CA LEU A 300 -28.08 2.15 2.34
C LEU A 300 -28.05 1.89 3.86
N GLU A 301 -29.08 2.31 4.60
CA GLU A 301 -29.21 2.06 6.04
C GLU A 301 -29.19 0.56 6.36
N GLU A 302 -29.87 -0.26 5.56
CA GLU A 302 -29.85 -1.72 5.70
C GLU A 302 -28.48 -2.32 5.36
N LEU A 303 -27.76 -1.73 4.40
CA LEU A 303 -26.48 -2.24 3.93
C LEU A 303 -25.29 -1.89 4.85
N LEU A 304 -25.30 -0.68 5.42
CA LEU A 304 -24.21 -0.10 6.21
C LEU A 304 -23.66 -1.01 7.33
N PRO A 305 -24.49 -1.69 8.16
CA PRO A 305 -23.99 -2.56 9.23
C PRO A 305 -23.10 -3.70 8.73
N THR A 306 -23.30 -4.14 7.49
CA THR A 306 -22.54 -5.23 6.90
C THR A 306 -21.22 -4.77 6.28
N LEU A 307 -21.09 -3.48 5.97
CA LEU A 307 -19.93 -2.91 5.31
C LEU A 307 -18.80 -2.61 6.29
N ALA A 308 -17.56 -2.70 5.80
CA ALA A 308 -16.40 -2.12 6.48
C ALA A 308 -16.38 -0.60 6.26
N LEU A 309 -16.70 -0.16 5.04
CA LEU A 309 -16.82 1.26 4.72
C LEU A 309 -17.70 1.44 3.47
N PHE A 310 -18.59 2.42 3.51
CA PHE A 310 -19.26 3.00 2.37
C PHE A 310 -18.66 4.37 2.09
N GLY A 311 -18.09 4.55 0.90
CA GLY A 311 -17.48 5.79 0.45
C GLY A 311 -18.32 6.47 -0.63
N TYR A 312 -18.88 7.65 -0.35
CA TYR A 312 -19.56 8.48 -1.34
C TYR A 312 -18.65 9.64 -1.79
N GLY A 313 -18.33 9.70 -3.08
CA GLY A 313 -17.53 10.76 -3.67
C GLY A 313 -18.35 11.60 -4.64
N GLN A 314 -18.75 12.81 -4.23
CA GLN A 314 -19.47 13.73 -5.10
C GLN A 314 -18.49 14.54 -5.95
N VAL A 315 -18.51 14.36 -7.27
CA VAL A 315 -17.63 15.07 -8.20
C VAL A 315 -18.26 16.41 -8.60
N HIS A 316 -17.60 17.52 -8.26
CA HIS A 316 -18.17 18.85 -8.52
C HIS A 316 -18.12 19.20 -10.02
N LEU A 317 -19.26 19.60 -10.57
CA LEU A 317 -19.39 20.13 -11.92
C LEU A 317 -19.12 21.63 -11.98
N ARG A 318 -18.67 22.16 -13.13
CA ARG A 318 -18.47 23.61 -13.29
C ARG A 318 -19.78 24.41 -13.20
N HIS A 319 -20.93 23.78 -13.43
CA HIS A 319 -22.26 24.39 -13.37
C HIS A 319 -23.24 23.40 -12.75
N GLY A 320 -23.87 23.77 -11.63
CA GLY A 320 -24.76 22.89 -10.88
C GLY A 320 -24.01 21.97 -9.91
N GLN A 321 -24.66 21.66 -8.80
CA GLN A 321 -24.23 20.66 -7.84
C GLN A 321 -25.49 19.93 -7.37
N GLY A 322 -25.47 18.61 -7.44
CA GLY A 322 -26.57 17.84 -6.90
C GLY A 322 -26.55 17.80 -5.37
N ARG A 323 -27.70 17.51 -4.75
CA ARG A 323 -27.88 17.63 -3.29
C ARG A 323 -27.67 16.32 -2.53
N PHE A 324 -27.40 15.22 -3.21
CA PHE A 324 -27.36 13.91 -2.56
C PHE A 324 -26.31 13.81 -1.43
N LEU A 325 -25.15 14.46 -1.54
CA LEU A 325 -24.18 14.51 -0.44
C LEU A 325 -24.77 15.18 0.82
N GLU A 326 -25.53 16.27 0.64
CA GLU A 326 -26.18 16.97 1.74
C GLU A 326 -27.26 16.09 2.36
N ASP A 327 -28.14 15.51 1.53
CA ASP A 327 -29.21 14.60 1.96
C ASP A 327 -28.65 13.39 2.74
N LEU A 328 -27.54 12.81 2.27
CA LEU A 328 -26.86 11.68 2.90
C LEU A 328 -26.26 12.05 4.26
N LEU A 329 -25.63 13.22 4.38
CA LEU A 329 -25.07 13.69 5.64
C LEU A 329 -26.16 14.10 6.64
N GLU A 330 -27.27 14.68 6.17
CA GLU A 330 -28.42 15.04 7.01
C GLU A 330 -29.14 13.79 7.55
N TYR A 331 -29.28 12.75 6.72
CA TYR A 331 -29.99 11.52 7.11
C TYR A 331 -29.21 10.66 8.10
N PHE A 332 -27.92 10.41 7.85
CA PHE A 332 -27.09 9.52 8.67
C PHE A 332 -26.32 10.24 9.79
N GLY A 333 -26.16 11.55 9.71
CA GLY A 333 -25.40 12.33 10.70
C GLY A 333 -23.94 11.90 10.84
N GLU A 334 -23.38 12.07 12.04
CA GLU A 334 -22.03 11.57 12.40
C GLU A 334 -22.05 10.19 13.07
N GLU A 335 -23.21 9.52 13.13
CA GLU A 335 -23.38 8.32 13.96
C GLU A 335 -22.76 7.05 13.36
N TYR A 336 -22.49 7.04 12.05
CA TYR A 336 -21.99 5.87 11.33
C TYR A 336 -20.51 6.01 10.98
N GLU A 337 -19.64 5.34 11.76
CA GLU A 337 -18.19 5.25 11.47
C GLU A 337 -17.89 4.59 10.11
N ALA A 338 -18.80 3.72 9.64
CA ALA A 338 -18.70 3.05 8.34
C ALA A 338 -19.09 3.94 7.15
N LEU A 339 -19.48 5.21 7.36
CA LEU A 339 -19.87 6.12 6.30
C LEU A 339 -18.81 7.22 6.10
N ALA A 340 -18.18 7.21 4.93
CA ALA A 340 -17.27 8.24 4.47
C ALA A 340 -17.86 8.97 3.28
N ALA A 341 -18.04 10.29 3.37
CA ALA A 341 -18.54 11.08 2.26
C ALA A 341 -17.67 12.31 2.03
N THR A 342 -17.41 12.66 0.77
CA THR A 342 -16.60 13.83 0.43
C THR A 342 -16.98 14.43 -0.91
N GLU A 343 -16.76 15.74 -1.02
CA GLU A 343 -16.81 16.47 -2.27
C GLU A 343 -15.44 16.45 -2.95
N ILE A 344 -15.40 16.35 -4.28
CA ILE A 344 -14.19 16.27 -5.10
C ILE A 344 -14.17 17.45 -6.07
N ARG A 345 -13.41 18.48 -5.72
CA ARG A 345 -13.25 19.72 -6.49
C ARG A 345 -12.00 19.64 -7.38
N GLY A 346 -12.06 18.80 -8.40
CA GLY A 346 -10.96 18.60 -9.34
C GLY A 346 -9.77 17.83 -8.76
N ARG A 347 -8.71 17.67 -9.58
CA ARG A 347 -7.55 16.80 -9.26
C ARG A 347 -6.81 17.18 -7.98
N ASN A 348 -6.79 18.45 -7.60
CA ASN A 348 -6.07 18.90 -6.39
C ASN A 348 -6.71 18.41 -5.08
N SER A 349 -7.99 18.03 -5.11
CA SER A 349 -8.71 17.48 -3.96
C SER A 349 -8.51 15.98 -3.77
N LEU A 350 -7.87 15.28 -4.72
CA LEU A 350 -7.63 13.84 -4.64
C LEU A 350 -6.97 13.36 -3.34
N PRO A 351 -5.94 14.03 -2.78
CA PRO A 351 -5.31 13.57 -1.55
C PRO A 351 -6.26 13.61 -0.35
N GLU A 352 -7.08 14.66 -0.26
CA GLU A 352 -8.07 14.81 0.81
C GLU A 352 -9.24 13.85 0.62
N ALA A 353 -9.72 13.70 -0.61
CA ALA A 353 -10.78 12.76 -0.95
C ALA A 353 -10.36 11.31 -0.65
N LEU A 354 -9.13 10.92 -1.02
CA LEU A 354 -8.59 9.60 -0.73
C LEU A 354 -8.49 9.35 0.78
N ARG A 355 -8.02 10.35 1.55
CA ARG A 355 -7.97 10.26 3.00
C ARG A 355 -9.36 10.02 3.61
N ARG A 356 -10.36 10.79 3.21
CA ARG A 356 -11.74 10.63 3.71
C ARG A 356 -12.36 9.31 3.29
N LEU A 357 -12.25 8.94 2.01
CA LEU A 357 -12.83 7.71 1.45
C LEU A 357 -12.15 6.43 1.97
N LEU A 358 -11.01 6.53 2.65
CA LEU A 358 -10.39 5.38 3.32
C LEU A 358 -10.63 5.36 4.83
N GLY A 359 -11.46 6.26 5.37
CA GLY A 359 -11.80 6.33 6.79
C GLY A 359 -10.77 7.07 7.64
N GLY A 360 -9.93 7.92 7.05
CA GLY A 360 -9.02 8.78 7.82
C GLY A 360 -9.76 9.89 8.56
N ASP A 361 -9.25 10.29 9.73
CA ASP A 361 -9.85 11.30 10.61
C ASP A 361 -10.26 12.56 9.84
N ARG A 362 -11.45 13.11 10.17
CA ARG A 362 -12.01 14.35 9.58
C ARG A 362 -11.12 15.57 9.82
N ASP A 363 -10.22 15.51 10.81
CA ASP A 363 -9.37 16.64 11.22
C ASP A 363 -8.04 16.69 10.46
N GLY A 364 -8.04 17.50 9.40
CA GLY A 364 -6.83 18.15 8.90
C GLY A 364 -6.47 19.34 9.79
N SER A 365 -5.77 19.11 10.89
CA SER A 365 -4.96 20.11 11.59
C SER A 365 -3.48 19.76 11.51
#